data_AF-A0A8J2H6S1-F1
#
_entry.id   AF-A0A8J2H6S1-F1
#
_cell.length_a   1.000
_cell.length_b   1.000
_cell.length_c   1.000
_cell.angle_alpha   90.00
_cell.angle_beta   90.00
_cell.angle_gamma   90.00
#
_symmetry.space_group_name_H-M   'P 1'
#
loop_
_entity.id
_entity.type
_entity.pdbx_description
1 polymer ?
#
loop_
_entity_poly.entity_id
_entity_poly.type
_entity_poly.pdbx_seq_one_letter_code
_entity_poly.pdbx_strand_id
1 'polypeptide(L)'
;MSEQSINETVEDKEEGKRQAETKSESGESRGGEGEPVFEEGLEDGEGSGGIDRRGKGRLKKAESWKILRTSSLGNLGDIRGWVNTSKRKVTEEGEDRDTKIRAVGNKKEEGIEKLIENGFKKIIERLDEEKRERNKQIEEMRKETRLLEERMARKTQELELKLDKLKIEVQAGWEASMTKEGVEKENTKIKENKIEKEMKEKIEQIREELHKGKDKDKGTNEDEDRLWELEKWKENKEKEERKNNVMIFGWNVEGKIDKEKVTQFIKSEIEVESAVDDIEEVRSRGEGEKKMVWIRMKNWEKKKEIMENKSKLKGKKVFIENDRTKKEREEQKELNRRARWAKAEGAKEVKLGFGRLWVDGEWKVWDSKRKILVGTTGGRESKE
;
A
#
# COMPACT_ATOMS: atom_id res chain seq x y z
N MET A 1 -63.52 -65.60 6.59
CA MET A 1 -64.24 -64.33 6.65
C MET A 1 -63.23 -63.25 6.25
N SER A 2 -63.29 -62.53 5.15
CA SER A 2 -64.17 -62.47 3.98
C SER A 2 -63.35 -61.71 2.93
N GLU A 3 -63.14 -62.33 1.78
CA GLU A 3 -62.65 -61.70 0.55
C GLU A 3 -63.78 -60.85 -0.06
N GLN A 4 -63.43 -59.76 -0.76
CA GLN A 4 -64.10 -59.20 -1.96
C GLN A 4 -63.49 -57.81 -2.26
N SER A 5 -62.76 -57.62 -3.36
CA SER A 5 -63.23 -57.37 -4.74
C SER A 5 -63.40 -55.88 -5.03
N ILE A 6 -62.48 -55.28 -5.80
CA ILE A 6 -62.80 -54.25 -6.81
C ILE A 6 -61.85 -54.44 -8.01
N ASN A 7 -62.43 -54.92 -9.11
CA ASN A 7 -61.87 -54.98 -10.46
C ASN A 7 -62.36 -53.75 -11.26
N GLU A 8 -61.51 -53.25 -12.16
CA GLU A 8 -61.78 -52.85 -13.57
C GLU A 8 -62.98 -51.92 -13.90
N THR A 9 -62.93 -50.93 -14.79
CA THR A 9 -62.40 -50.95 -16.19
C THR A 9 -62.63 -49.58 -16.89
N VAL A 10 -62.00 -49.39 -18.06
CA VAL A 10 -62.48 -48.67 -19.28
C VAL A 10 -62.37 -47.12 -19.29
N GLU A 11 -61.96 -46.40 -20.35
CA GLU A 11 -61.33 -46.58 -21.67
C GLU A 11 -61.08 -45.16 -22.23
N ASP A 12 -60.13 -45.04 -23.16
CA ASP A 12 -60.10 -44.17 -24.36
C ASP A 12 -60.21 -42.65 -24.28
N LYS A 13 -59.11 -41.99 -24.71
CA LYS A 13 -59.11 -41.10 -25.91
C LYS A 13 -57.68 -40.72 -26.31
N GLU A 14 -57.13 -41.50 -27.24
CA GLU A 14 -56.15 -41.03 -28.22
C GLU A 14 -56.85 -40.26 -29.35
N GLU A 15 -56.12 -39.29 -29.91
CA GLU A 15 -56.08 -38.85 -31.33
C GLU A 15 -56.16 -37.33 -31.50
N GLY A 16 -55.07 -36.77 -32.04
CA GLY A 16 -54.94 -35.37 -32.41
C GLY A 16 -53.60 -35.06 -33.07
N LYS A 17 -53.35 -35.73 -34.20
CA LYS A 17 -52.21 -35.62 -35.14
C LYS A 17 -51.80 -34.18 -35.52
N ARG A 18 -50.47 -33.98 -35.66
CA ARG A 18 -49.68 -33.51 -36.83
C ARG A 18 -50.19 -32.25 -37.59
N GLN A 19 -49.39 -31.31 -38.11
CA GLN A 19 -48.13 -31.35 -38.87
C GLN A 19 -47.81 -29.91 -39.35
N ALA A 20 -46.54 -29.63 -39.68
CA ALA A 20 -45.96 -28.58 -40.58
C ALA A 20 -44.66 -28.03 -39.93
N GLU A 21 -43.41 -28.34 -40.31
CA GLU A 21 -42.75 -28.38 -41.65
C GLU A 21 -43.06 -27.10 -42.46
N THR A 22 -42.12 -26.24 -42.88
CA THR A 22 -40.75 -26.41 -43.40
C THR A 22 -40.10 -25.02 -43.63
N LYS A 23 -38.77 -25.02 -43.93
CA LYS A 23 -38.02 -24.05 -44.78
C LYS A 23 -37.71 -22.67 -44.16
N SER A 24 -36.59 -21.99 -44.42
CA SER A 24 -35.47 -22.18 -45.36
C SER A 24 -34.35 -21.16 -45.05
N GLU A 25 -33.15 -21.44 -45.57
CA GLU A 25 -32.23 -20.48 -46.25
C GLU A 25 -31.67 -19.28 -45.46
N SER A 26 -30.35 -19.27 -45.22
CA SER A 26 -29.30 -18.68 -46.08
C SER A 26 -29.07 -17.21 -45.76
N GLY A 27 -27.81 -16.83 -45.49
CA GLY A 27 -27.45 -15.44 -45.29
C GLY A 27 -26.01 -15.28 -44.83
N GLU A 28 -25.08 -15.58 -45.74
CA GLU A 28 -23.73 -15.03 -45.70
C GLU A 28 -23.79 -13.51 -45.65
N SER A 29 -23.10 -12.89 -44.69
CA SER A 29 -22.77 -11.48 -44.77
C SER A 29 -21.31 -11.28 -44.36
N ARG A 30 -20.50 -11.04 -45.40
CA ARG A 30 -19.20 -10.39 -45.38
C ARG A 30 -19.23 -9.14 -44.48
N GLY A 31 -18.44 -9.13 -43.41
CA GLY A 31 -17.82 -7.90 -42.90
C GLY A 31 -16.34 -8.00 -43.27
N GLY A 32 -15.77 -7.13 -44.09
CA GLY A 32 -15.81 -5.68 -43.92
C GLY A 32 -14.46 -5.29 -43.32
N GLU A 33 -13.42 -5.41 -44.15
CA GLU A 33 -12.10 -4.85 -43.88
C GLU A 33 -12.26 -3.33 -43.83
N GLY A 34 -12.01 -2.77 -42.65
CA GLY A 34 -11.94 -1.34 -42.42
C GLY A 34 -10.80 -1.09 -41.45
N GLU A 35 -9.61 -0.94 -42.00
CA GLU A 35 -8.50 -0.28 -41.32
C GLU A 35 -8.83 1.22 -41.20
N PRO A 36 -8.87 1.80 -40.00
CA PRO A 36 -8.60 3.22 -39.86
C PRO A 36 -7.09 3.42 -39.77
N VAL A 37 -6.52 3.86 -40.89
CA VAL A 37 -5.29 4.67 -40.91
C VAL A 37 -5.58 5.90 -40.07
N PHE A 38 -4.98 6.01 -38.88
CA PHE A 38 -4.98 7.26 -38.13
C PHE A 38 -3.62 7.92 -38.29
N GLU A 39 -3.70 9.09 -38.92
CA GLU A 39 -2.63 10.02 -39.23
C GLU A 39 -1.84 10.44 -37.99
N GLU A 40 -0.59 10.74 -38.30
CA GLU A 40 0.36 11.51 -37.52
C GLU A 40 -0.28 12.78 -36.94
N GLY A 41 -0.07 12.97 -35.64
CA GLY A 41 -0.32 14.22 -34.94
C GLY A 41 0.87 14.53 -34.05
N LEU A 42 1.92 15.10 -34.65
CA LEU A 42 2.90 15.93 -33.99
C LEU A 42 2.17 17.05 -33.24
N GLU A 43 2.30 17.12 -31.91
CA GLU A 43 2.26 18.39 -31.20
C GLU A 43 3.31 18.40 -30.10
N ASP A 44 4.37 19.15 -30.39
CA ASP A 44 5.36 19.65 -29.46
C ASP A 44 4.66 20.59 -28.45
N GLY A 45 4.40 20.09 -27.26
CA GLY A 45 3.89 20.85 -26.13
C GLY A 45 5.01 21.19 -25.14
N GLU A 46 5.80 22.21 -25.46
CA GLU A 46 6.70 22.89 -24.52
C GLU A 46 5.89 23.57 -23.40
N GLY A 47 5.53 22.79 -22.37
CA GLY A 47 4.85 23.26 -21.16
C GLY A 47 5.85 23.63 -20.08
N SER A 48 6.47 24.81 -20.21
CA SER A 48 7.29 25.45 -19.17
C SER A 48 6.44 25.88 -17.96
N GLY A 49 6.11 24.91 -17.09
CA GLY A 49 5.44 25.14 -15.82
C GLY A 49 6.40 25.60 -14.72
N GLY A 50 6.73 26.90 -14.73
CA GLY A 50 7.47 27.55 -13.65
C GLY A 50 6.73 27.46 -12.31
N ILE A 51 7.23 26.64 -11.39
CA ILE A 51 6.78 26.65 -9.99
C ILE A 51 7.50 27.79 -9.26
N ASP A 52 6.72 28.85 -9.06
CA ASP A 52 7.04 30.09 -8.38
C ASP A 52 7.55 29.83 -6.95
N ARG A 53 8.87 29.97 -6.75
CA ARG A 53 9.52 29.99 -5.44
C ARG A 53 9.27 31.34 -4.76
N ARG A 54 8.06 31.60 -4.26
CA ARG A 54 7.76 32.78 -3.43
C ARG A 54 6.86 32.48 -2.23
N GLY A 55 7.34 31.60 -1.37
CA GLY A 55 6.90 31.50 0.03
C GLY A 55 7.95 32.11 0.97
N LYS A 56 8.19 33.43 0.89
CA LYS A 56 8.95 34.15 1.94
C LYS A 56 8.08 34.23 3.19
N GLY A 57 8.04 33.14 3.95
CA GLY A 57 7.56 33.09 5.33
C GLY A 57 8.50 33.92 6.21
N ARG A 58 8.22 35.23 6.27
CA ARG A 58 8.87 36.20 7.14
C ARG A 58 8.39 35.92 8.58
N LEU A 59 8.94 34.88 9.21
CA LEU A 59 8.73 34.61 10.63
C LEU A 59 9.32 35.77 11.44
N LYS A 60 8.41 36.57 12.00
CA LYS A 60 8.71 37.63 12.96
C LYS A 60 9.33 37.03 14.22
N LYS A 61 10.65 36.79 14.23
CA LYS A 61 11.43 36.66 15.48
C LYS A 61 11.73 38.06 16.02
N ALA A 62 10.69 38.73 16.53
CA ALA A 62 10.82 39.99 17.26
C ALA A 62 10.14 39.95 18.65
N GLU A 63 9.72 38.77 19.11
CA GLU A 63 9.07 38.58 20.41
C GLU A 63 9.78 37.49 21.21
N SER A 64 11.01 37.74 21.64
CA SER A 64 11.63 36.92 22.70
C SER A 64 12.69 37.62 23.54
N TRP A 65 12.87 38.94 23.41
CA TRP A 65 13.82 39.72 24.23
C TRP A 65 13.14 40.75 25.16
N LYS A 66 11.82 40.66 25.38
CA LYS A 66 11.08 41.59 26.26
C LYS A 66 10.79 41.07 27.68
N ILE A 67 11.27 39.89 28.09
CA ILE A 67 10.93 39.30 29.42
C ILE A 67 12.09 39.31 30.44
N LEU A 68 13.21 39.98 30.17
CA LEU A 68 14.30 40.07 31.18
C LEU A 68 14.91 41.46 31.34
N ARG A 69 14.07 42.50 31.41
CA ARG A 69 14.55 43.85 31.74
C ARG A 69 13.59 44.73 32.54
N THR A 70 12.78 44.15 33.43
CA THR A 70 11.82 44.93 34.25
C THR A 70 11.79 44.57 35.74
N SER A 71 12.72 43.77 36.28
CA SER A 71 12.61 43.30 37.68
C SER A 71 13.79 43.64 38.62
N SER A 72 14.62 44.65 38.35
CA SER A 72 15.60 45.10 39.38
C SER A 72 16.00 46.57 39.41
N LEU A 73 15.33 47.46 38.66
CA LEU A 73 15.50 48.92 38.81
C LEU A 73 14.29 49.59 39.47
N GLY A 74 13.62 48.86 40.36
CA GLY A 74 12.69 49.46 41.31
C GLY A 74 13.46 50.32 42.30
N ASN A 75 13.01 51.57 42.48
CA ASN A 75 13.35 52.45 43.60
C ASN A 75 14.73 53.13 43.64
N LEU A 76 15.13 53.83 42.56
CA LEU A 76 16.03 54.97 42.70
C LEU A 76 15.45 56.30 42.19
N GLY A 77 14.24 56.25 41.62
CA GLY A 77 13.51 57.42 41.14
C GLY A 77 12.58 58.03 42.17
N ASP A 78 13.06 58.38 43.38
CA ASP A 78 12.30 59.33 44.23
C ASP A 78 13.11 60.04 45.35
N ILE A 79 14.45 60.02 45.28
CA ILE A 79 15.26 60.74 46.30
C ILE A 79 15.18 62.28 46.08
N ARG A 80 14.93 62.74 44.85
CA ARG A 80 14.74 64.17 44.55
C ARG A 80 13.41 64.74 45.09
N GLY A 81 12.38 63.91 45.29
CA GLY A 81 11.08 64.34 45.83
C GLY A 81 11.13 64.67 47.33
N TRP A 82 11.95 63.96 48.09
CA TRP A 82 12.02 64.09 49.55
C TRP A 82 12.77 65.34 50.03
N VAL A 83 13.78 65.80 49.29
CA VAL A 83 14.56 67.00 49.66
C VAL A 83 13.76 68.30 49.49
N ASN A 84 12.74 68.32 48.61
CA ASN A 84 11.96 69.52 48.33
C ASN A 84 10.76 69.74 49.26
N THR A 85 10.37 68.75 50.07
CA THR A 85 9.19 68.86 50.95
C THR A 85 9.50 69.42 52.35
N SER A 86 10.77 69.46 52.77
CA SER A 86 11.17 69.98 54.09
C SER A 86 11.42 71.50 54.13
N LYS A 87 11.17 72.26 53.05
CA LYS A 87 11.44 73.70 52.97
C LYS A 87 10.23 74.63 53.08
N ARG A 88 9.03 74.15 53.43
CA ARG A 88 7.86 75.03 53.59
C ARG A 88 7.04 74.71 54.84
N LYS A 89 7.34 75.40 55.93
CA LYS A 89 6.42 76.04 56.90
C LYS A 89 7.18 76.34 58.19
N VAL A 90 7.85 77.48 58.25
CA VAL A 90 8.08 78.21 59.50
C VAL A 90 7.74 79.66 59.19
N THR A 91 6.63 80.09 59.78
CA THR A 91 6.08 81.43 59.73
C THR A 91 6.93 82.40 60.54
N GLU A 92 6.92 83.64 60.07
CA GLU A 92 7.47 84.85 60.68
C GLU A 92 7.03 84.98 62.15
N GLU A 93 7.99 84.93 63.07
CA GLU A 93 8.03 85.70 64.33
C GLU A 93 9.35 85.33 65.06
N GLY A 94 10.37 86.18 64.92
CA GLY A 94 11.65 85.96 65.60
C GLY A 94 12.88 86.56 64.93
N GLU A 95 12.75 87.72 64.28
CA GLU A 95 13.88 88.50 63.77
C GLU A 95 14.62 89.19 64.94
N ASP A 96 15.52 88.47 65.62
CA ASP A 96 16.74 89.08 66.21
C ASP A 96 17.69 88.12 66.95
N ARG A 97 17.41 86.81 67.00
CA ARG A 97 18.38 85.79 67.48
C ARG A 97 19.02 84.96 66.36
N ASP A 98 18.68 85.25 65.10
CA ASP A 98 18.81 84.31 63.98
C ASP A 98 20.11 84.43 63.19
N THR A 99 20.88 85.50 63.37
CA THR A 99 22.14 85.73 62.65
C THR A 99 23.33 84.94 63.24
N LYS A 100 23.29 84.59 64.53
CA LYS A 100 24.36 83.80 65.19
C LYS A 100 24.19 82.28 65.05
N ILE A 101 22.95 81.79 64.88
CA ILE A 101 22.65 80.37 64.66
C ILE A 101 22.94 79.97 63.20
N ARG A 102 22.66 80.84 62.21
CA ARG A 102 22.97 80.61 60.79
C ARG A 102 24.47 80.45 60.51
N ALA A 103 25.35 81.15 61.22
CA ALA A 103 26.80 81.04 61.04
C ALA A 103 27.39 79.72 61.59
N VAL A 104 26.76 79.10 62.59
CA VAL A 104 27.17 77.78 63.13
C VAL A 104 26.56 76.64 62.31
N GLY A 105 25.37 76.85 61.73
CA GLY A 105 24.73 75.91 60.79
C GLY A 105 25.54 75.71 59.51
N ASN A 106 25.96 76.81 58.85
CA ASN A 106 26.69 76.75 57.58
C ASN A 106 28.04 76.00 57.68
N LYS A 107 28.76 76.12 58.81
CA LYS A 107 30.02 75.38 59.01
C LYS A 107 29.82 73.88 59.26
N LYS A 108 28.67 73.48 59.81
CA LYS A 108 28.33 72.06 59.97
C LYS A 108 27.82 71.45 58.66
N GLU A 109 27.11 72.21 57.84
CA GLU A 109 26.64 71.77 56.52
C GLU A 109 27.79 71.51 55.54
N GLU A 110 28.79 72.40 55.45
CA GLU A 110 29.98 72.18 54.59
C GLU A 110 30.77 70.91 54.98
N GLY A 111 30.81 70.57 56.27
CA GLY A 111 31.46 69.35 56.75
C GLY A 111 30.71 68.08 56.34
N ILE A 112 29.37 68.14 56.36
CA ILE A 112 28.50 67.03 55.96
C ILE A 112 28.56 66.83 54.44
N GLU A 113 28.51 67.90 53.65
CA GLU A 113 28.61 67.81 52.18
C GLU A 113 29.92 67.17 51.73
N LYS A 114 31.07 67.58 52.31
CA LYS A 114 32.37 66.97 51.98
C LYS A 114 32.46 65.48 52.37
N LEU A 115 31.81 65.08 53.47
CA LEU A 115 31.74 63.67 53.86
C LEU A 115 30.86 62.87 52.89
N ILE A 116 29.75 63.46 52.44
CA ILE A 116 28.84 62.88 51.46
C ILE A 116 29.54 62.74 50.09
N GLU A 117 30.20 63.78 49.58
CA GLU A 117 30.95 63.75 48.31
C GLU A 117 32.06 62.70 48.33
N ASN A 118 32.85 62.63 49.40
CA ASN A 118 33.89 61.62 49.54
C ASN A 118 33.32 60.20 49.66
N GLY A 119 32.16 60.04 50.31
CA GLY A 119 31.42 58.79 50.37
C GLY A 119 30.96 58.34 48.97
N PHE A 120 30.33 59.24 48.21
CA PHE A 120 29.90 58.96 46.84
C PHE A 120 31.07 58.66 45.91
N LYS A 121 32.18 59.40 46.00
CA LYS A 121 33.36 59.16 45.17
C LYS A 121 33.94 57.76 45.38
N LYS A 122 34.06 57.32 46.64
CA LYS A 122 34.51 55.94 46.97
C LYS A 122 33.54 54.87 46.47
N ILE A 123 32.23 55.14 46.50
CA ILE A 123 31.21 54.21 45.96
C ILE A 123 31.35 54.11 44.43
N ILE A 124 31.52 55.23 43.73
CA ILE A 124 31.69 55.25 42.28
C ILE A 124 32.97 54.52 41.86
N GLU A 125 34.10 54.78 42.53
CA GLU A 125 35.36 54.08 42.25
C GLU A 125 35.24 52.57 42.45
N ARG A 126 34.56 52.11 43.53
CA ARG A 126 34.29 50.68 43.74
C ARG A 126 33.41 50.08 42.65
N LEU A 127 32.35 50.79 42.24
CA LEU A 127 31.45 50.34 41.17
C LEU A 127 32.16 50.26 39.82
N ASP A 128 33.05 51.20 39.51
CA ASP A 128 33.82 51.18 38.27
C ASP A 128 34.82 50.01 38.25
N GLU A 129 35.46 49.71 39.38
CA GLU A 129 36.37 48.56 39.48
C GLU A 129 35.63 47.23 39.37
N GLU A 130 34.50 47.07 40.06
CA GLU A 130 33.61 45.91 39.91
C GLU A 130 33.12 45.74 38.47
N LYS A 131 32.81 46.85 37.79
CA LYS A 131 32.39 46.84 36.38
C LYS A 131 33.53 46.43 35.45
N ARG A 132 34.76 46.87 35.71
CA ARG A 132 35.94 46.44 34.94
C ARG A 132 36.19 44.95 35.11
N GLU A 133 36.11 44.43 36.34
CA GLU A 133 36.36 43.02 36.60
C GLU A 133 35.27 42.13 35.99
N ARG A 134 34.00 42.53 36.11
CA ARG A 134 32.89 41.85 35.43
C ARG A 134 33.06 41.87 33.91
N ASN A 135 33.56 42.96 33.33
CA ASN A 135 33.83 43.02 31.90
C ASN A 135 34.97 42.09 31.47
N LYS A 136 36.04 41.95 32.26
CA LYS A 136 37.11 40.98 31.99
C LYS A 136 36.57 39.54 32.01
N GLN A 137 35.78 39.20 33.03
CA GLN A 137 35.14 37.87 33.14
C GLN A 137 34.20 37.59 31.95
N ILE A 138 33.43 38.59 31.51
CA ILE A 138 32.58 38.46 30.31
C ILE A 138 33.43 38.23 29.06
N GLU A 139 34.58 38.91 28.94
CA GLU A 139 35.47 38.74 27.80
C GLU A 139 36.14 37.36 27.78
N GLU A 140 36.56 36.84 28.93
CA GLU A 140 37.08 35.48 29.08
C GLU A 140 36.02 34.43 28.73
N MET A 141 34.80 34.54 29.26
CA MET A 141 33.70 33.64 28.89
C MET A 141 33.40 33.70 27.39
N ARG A 142 33.50 34.87 26.75
CA ARG A 142 33.32 35.00 25.29
C ARG A 142 34.43 34.29 24.50
N LYS A 143 35.68 34.35 24.97
CA LYS A 143 36.81 33.62 24.35
C LYS A 143 36.63 32.11 24.48
N GLU A 144 36.21 31.63 25.65
CA GLU A 144 35.91 30.21 25.86
C GLU A 144 34.75 29.72 25.00
N THR A 145 33.67 30.50 24.94
CA THR A 145 32.49 30.18 24.10
C THR A 145 32.88 30.08 22.63
N ARG A 146 33.68 31.03 22.12
CA ARG A 146 34.18 31.02 20.75
C ARG A 146 35.05 29.79 20.44
N LEU A 147 35.94 29.42 21.37
CA LEU A 147 36.80 28.24 21.19
C LEU A 147 35.99 26.93 21.22
N LEU A 148 34.93 26.88 22.03
CA LEU A 148 34.00 25.75 22.07
C LEU A 148 33.17 25.65 20.77
N GLU A 149 32.69 26.78 20.24
CA GLU A 149 32.01 26.85 18.94
C GLU A 149 32.91 26.37 17.80
N GLU A 150 34.17 26.80 17.75
CA GLU A 150 35.15 26.36 16.75
C GLU A 150 35.43 24.85 16.85
N ARG A 151 35.52 24.31 18.07
CA ARG A 151 35.70 22.85 18.28
C ARG A 151 34.48 22.07 17.82
N MET A 152 33.27 22.58 18.06
CA MET A 152 32.03 21.95 17.59
C MET A 152 31.92 22.00 16.07
N ALA A 153 32.27 23.13 15.43
CA ALA A 153 32.27 23.27 13.98
C ALA A 153 33.21 22.29 13.28
N ARG A 154 34.39 22.01 13.86
CA ARG A 154 35.31 20.98 13.34
C ARG A 154 34.73 19.58 13.44
N LYS A 155 34.09 19.25 14.57
CA LYS A 155 33.45 17.94 14.77
C LYS A 155 32.28 17.74 13.81
N THR A 156 31.49 18.78 13.54
CA THR A 156 30.37 18.68 12.58
C THR A 156 30.89 18.45 11.16
N GLN A 157 31.95 19.15 10.74
CA GLN A 157 32.59 18.93 9.44
C GLN A 157 33.17 17.51 9.32
N GLU A 158 33.81 16.99 10.37
CA GLU A 158 34.34 15.63 10.37
C GLU A 158 33.22 14.57 10.24
N LEU A 159 32.09 14.78 10.91
CA LEU A 159 30.93 13.90 10.81
C LEU A 159 30.28 13.94 9.42
N GLU A 160 30.21 15.12 8.79
CA GLU A 160 29.70 15.27 7.41
C GLU A 160 30.56 14.47 6.43
N LEU A 161 31.89 14.57 6.52
CA LEU A 161 32.80 13.79 5.67
C LEU A 161 32.67 12.28 5.88
N LYS A 162 32.50 11.83 7.13
CA LYS A 162 32.24 10.41 7.44
C LYS A 162 30.92 9.93 6.85
N LEU A 163 29.88 10.77 6.91
CA LEU A 163 28.57 10.47 6.36
C LEU A 163 28.63 10.32 4.84
N ASP A 164 29.32 11.22 4.15
CA ASP A 164 29.45 11.15 2.69
C ASP A 164 30.29 9.94 2.24
N LYS A 165 31.33 9.58 2.98
CA LYS A 165 32.07 8.34 2.74
C LYS A 165 31.17 7.10 2.87
N LEU A 166 30.35 7.03 3.92
CA LEU A 166 29.40 5.93 4.12
C LEU A 166 28.34 5.86 3.03
N LYS A 167 27.83 7.01 2.54
CA LYS A 167 26.88 7.03 1.42
C LYS A 167 27.48 6.42 0.16
N ILE A 168 28.73 6.75 -0.16
CA ILE A 168 29.44 6.18 -1.31
C ILE A 168 29.60 4.66 -1.16
N GLU A 169 30.01 4.19 0.02
CA GLU A 169 30.16 2.75 0.29
C GLU A 169 28.83 1.99 0.18
N VAL A 170 27.75 2.55 0.73
CA VAL A 170 26.40 1.97 0.64
C VAL A 170 25.90 1.95 -0.81
N GLN A 171 26.11 3.04 -1.55
CA GLN A 171 25.70 3.12 -2.95
C GLN A 171 26.45 2.09 -3.81
N ALA A 172 27.77 2.00 -3.66
CA ALA A 172 28.58 1.00 -4.36
C ALA A 172 28.17 -0.44 -4.01
N GLY A 173 27.86 -0.71 -2.74
CA GLY A 173 27.33 -2.00 -2.31
C GLY A 173 25.97 -2.34 -2.93
N TRP A 174 25.09 -1.35 -3.05
CA TRP A 174 23.78 -1.51 -3.68
C TRP A 174 23.89 -1.76 -5.19
N GLU A 175 24.74 -1.01 -5.90
CA GLU A 175 25.03 -1.22 -7.33
C GLU A 175 25.65 -2.61 -7.59
N ALA A 176 26.57 -3.06 -6.73
CA ALA A 176 27.15 -4.41 -6.79
C ALA A 176 26.12 -5.52 -6.50
N SER A 177 25.13 -5.27 -5.64
CA SER A 177 24.04 -6.21 -5.36
C SER A 177 23.06 -6.30 -6.53
N MET A 178 22.67 -5.16 -7.10
CA MET A 178 21.73 -5.09 -8.23
C MET A 178 22.28 -5.79 -9.48
N THR A 179 23.59 -5.68 -9.73
CA THR A 179 24.24 -6.38 -10.85
C THR A 179 24.30 -7.89 -10.64
N LYS A 180 24.58 -8.38 -9.42
CA LYS A 180 24.55 -9.81 -9.12
C LYS A 180 23.16 -10.42 -9.21
N GLU A 181 22.17 -9.77 -8.61
CA GLU A 181 20.79 -10.27 -8.57
C GLU A 181 20.12 -10.20 -9.97
N GLY A 182 20.46 -9.19 -10.77
CA GLY A 182 20.04 -9.10 -12.18
C GLY A 182 20.58 -10.25 -13.03
N VAL A 183 21.89 -10.54 -12.92
CA VAL A 183 22.55 -11.61 -13.69
C VAL A 183 22.04 -13.00 -13.27
N GLU A 184 21.74 -13.24 -11.99
CA GLU A 184 21.17 -14.52 -11.54
C GLU A 184 19.71 -14.72 -12.01
N LYS A 185 18.89 -13.67 -11.96
CA LYS A 185 17.51 -13.70 -12.48
C LYS A 185 17.45 -13.88 -14.00
N GLU A 186 18.42 -13.33 -14.73
CA GLU A 186 18.51 -13.49 -16.17
C GLU A 186 19.02 -14.89 -16.57
N ASN A 187 20.03 -15.41 -15.87
CA ASN A 187 20.53 -16.77 -16.09
C ASN A 187 19.49 -17.86 -15.76
N THR A 188 18.66 -17.66 -14.74
CA THR A 188 17.56 -18.58 -14.41
C THR A 188 16.48 -18.57 -15.49
N LYS A 189 16.05 -17.39 -15.97
CA LYS A 189 15.12 -17.26 -17.11
C LYS A 189 15.66 -17.90 -18.39
N ILE A 190 16.95 -17.73 -18.69
CA ILE A 190 17.58 -18.36 -19.87
C ILE A 190 17.55 -19.88 -19.76
N LYS A 191 17.84 -20.44 -18.57
CA LYS A 191 17.77 -21.89 -18.32
C LYS A 191 16.34 -22.42 -18.45
N GLU A 192 15.36 -21.72 -17.88
CA GLU A 192 13.94 -22.11 -17.97
C GLU A 192 13.42 -22.08 -19.41
N ASN A 193 13.77 -21.03 -20.17
CA ASN A 193 13.40 -20.93 -21.59
C ASN A 193 14.04 -22.04 -22.44
N LYS A 194 15.29 -22.41 -22.14
CA LYS A 194 15.96 -23.51 -22.83
C LYS A 194 15.30 -24.86 -22.54
N ILE A 195 14.98 -25.14 -21.27
CA ILE A 195 14.27 -26.36 -20.86
C ILE A 195 12.89 -26.41 -21.51
N GLU A 196 12.14 -25.30 -21.53
CA GLU A 196 10.82 -25.26 -22.13
C GLU A 196 10.85 -25.50 -23.64
N LYS A 197 11.86 -24.97 -24.34
CA LYS A 197 12.05 -25.20 -25.78
C LYS A 197 12.38 -26.66 -26.06
N GLU A 198 13.33 -27.25 -25.33
CA GLU A 198 13.69 -28.68 -25.45
C GLU A 198 12.49 -29.60 -25.15
N MET A 199 11.65 -29.25 -24.16
CA MET A 199 10.44 -30.03 -23.87
C MET A 199 9.38 -29.91 -24.96
N LYS A 200 9.17 -28.73 -25.55
CA LYS A 200 8.24 -28.57 -26.68
C LYS A 200 8.70 -29.39 -27.90
N GLU A 201 9.99 -29.38 -28.20
CA GLU A 201 10.57 -30.17 -29.30
C GLU A 201 10.40 -31.68 -29.06
N LYS A 202 10.64 -32.17 -27.83
CA LYS A 202 10.39 -33.58 -27.48
C LYS A 202 8.93 -33.99 -27.59
N ILE A 203 7.99 -33.13 -27.17
CA ILE A 203 6.56 -33.41 -27.32
C ILE A 203 6.18 -33.54 -28.80
N GLU A 204 6.72 -32.66 -29.66
CA GLU A 204 6.42 -32.68 -31.08
C GLU A 204 7.03 -33.91 -31.76
N GLN A 205 8.26 -34.31 -31.39
CA GLN A 205 8.90 -35.54 -31.88
C GLN A 205 8.07 -36.79 -31.54
N ILE A 206 7.63 -36.92 -30.28
CA ILE A 206 6.79 -38.05 -29.86
C ILE A 206 5.46 -38.07 -30.62
N ARG A 207 4.86 -36.89 -30.86
CA ARG A 207 3.62 -36.77 -31.66
C ARG A 207 3.82 -37.20 -33.12
N GLU A 208 4.94 -36.82 -33.73
CA GLU A 208 5.28 -37.25 -35.09
C GLU A 208 5.52 -38.76 -35.19
N GLU A 209 6.22 -39.35 -34.23
CA GLU A 209 6.48 -40.80 -34.17
C GLU A 209 5.17 -41.59 -34.04
N LEU A 210 4.24 -41.13 -33.19
CA LEU A 210 2.90 -41.71 -33.09
C LEU A 210 2.08 -41.58 -34.37
N HIS A 211 2.24 -40.47 -35.11
CA HIS A 211 1.56 -40.29 -36.39
C HIS A 211 2.13 -41.19 -37.51
N LYS A 212 3.44 -41.50 -37.47
CA LYS A 212 4.11 -42.38 -38.44
C LYS A 212 3.93 -43.89 -38.12
N GLY A 213 3.54 -44.24 -36.90
CA GLY A 213 3.38 -45.63 -36.43
C GLY A 213 2.00 -46.27 -36.59
N LYS A 214 0.99 -45.57 -37.15
CA LYS A 214 -0.42 -46.04 -37.19
C LYS A 214 -0.71 -47.33 -37.98
N ASP A 215 0.26 -47.87 -38.72
CA ASP A 215 0.10 -49.11 -39.49
C ASP A 215 0.74 -50.36 -38.84
N LYS A 216 1.26 -50.27 -37.62
CA LYS A 216 1.75 -51.45 -36.87
C LYS A 216 1.06 -51.58 -35.53
N ASP A 217 0.04 -52.42 -35.53
CA ASP A 217 -0.61 -53.03 -34.38
C ASP A 217 0.45 -53.41 -33.31
N LYS A 218 0.27 -52.89 -32.09
CA LYS A 218 1.14 -53.01 -30.88
C LYS A 218 2.20 -51.91 -30.65
N GLY A 219 1.84 -50.64 -30.89
CA GLY A 219 2.50 -49.49 -30.27
C GLY A 219 2.22 -49.40 -28.78
N THR A 220 3.11 -50.00 -27.99
CA THR A 220 3.53 -49.71 -26.60
C THR A 220 2.71 -48.71 -25.76
N ASN A 221 2.04 -49.23 -24.72
CA ASN A 221 1.52 -48.45 -23.56
C ASN A 221 2.53 -47.41 -23.02
N GLU A 222 3.84 -47.67 -23.17
CA GLU A 222 4.91 -46.81 -22.68
C GLU A 222 4.91 -45.40 -23.32
N ASP A 223 4.58 -45.26 -24.61
CA ASP A 223 4.60 -43.96 -25.28
C ASP A 223 3.35 -43.12 -24.95
N GLU A 224 2.21 -43.79 -24.77
CA GLU A 224 1.00 -43.15 -24.25
C GLU A 224 1.18 -42.65 -22.81
N ASP A 225 1.84 -43.44 -21.96
CA ASP A 225 2.12 -43.06 -20.58
C ASP A 225 3.13 -41.90 -20.51
N ARG A 226 4.18 -41.89 -21.35
CA ARG A 226 5.12 -40.76 -21.47
C ARG A 226 4.44 -39.47 -21.91
N LEU A 227 3.56 -39.53 -22.92
CA LEU A 227 2.78 -38.36 -23.33
C LEU A 227 1.88 -37.85 -22.21
N TRP A 228 1.23 -38.76 -21.49
CA TRP A 228 0.36 -38.39 -20.38
C TRP A 228 1.14 -37.72 -19.24
N GLU A 229 2.34 -38.21 -18.90
CA GLU A 229 3.22 -37.59 -17.91
C GLU A 229 3.64 -36.17 -18.34
N LEU A 230 3.98 -35.98 -19.61
CA LEU A 230 4.35 -34.67 -20.16
C LEU A 230 3.17 -33.68 -20.15
N GLU A 231 1.97 -34.13 -20.52
CA GLU A 231 0.76 -33.31 -20.46
C GLU A 231 0.44 -32.92 -19.01
N LYS A 232 0.55 -33.87 -18.07
CA LYS A 232 0.34 -33.63 -16.65
C LYS A 232 1.38 -32.65 -16.08
N TRP A 233 2.65 -32.76 -16.50
CA TRP A 233 3.69 -31.83 -16.10
C TRP A 233 3.40 -30.42 -16.61
N LYS A 234 3.04 -30.28 -17.89
CA LYS A 234 2.66 -28.99 -18.49
C LYS A 234 1.47 -28.37 -17.79
N GLU A 235 0.47 -29.19 -17.47
CA GLU A 235 -0.71 -28.76 -16.71
C GLU A 235 -0.35 -28.28 -15.31
N ASN A 236 0.52 -29.01 -14.59
CA ASN A 236 0.98 -28.62 -13.26
C ASN A 236 1.76 -27.30 -13.29
N LYS A 237 2.64 -27.10 -14.28
CA LYS A 237 3.35 -25.83 -14.47
C LYS A 237 2.38 -24.67 -14.69
N GLU A 238 1.38 -24.86 -15.56
CA GLU A 238 0.34 -23.85 -15.81
C GLU A 238 -0.51 -23.58 -14.55
N LYS A 239 -0.77 -24.60 -13.72
CA LYS A 239 -1.45 -24.44 -12.42
C LYS A 239 -0.62 -23.64 -11.44
N GLU A 240 0.69 -23.87 -11.37
CA GLU A 240 1.59 -23.14 -10.48
C GLU A 240 1.66 -21.66 -10.87
N GLU A 241 1.80 -21.36 -12.16
CA GLU A 241 1.81 -19.98 -12.67
C GLU A 241 0.50 -19.24 -12.40
N ARG A 242 -0.64 -19.95 -12.43
CA ARG A 242 -1.96 -19.38 -12.14
C ARG A 242 -2.37 -19.48 -10.67
N LYS A 243 -1.55 -20.13 -9.84
CA LYS A 243 -1.87 -20.41 -8.44
C LYS A 243 -2.16 -19.12 -7.70
N ASN A 244 -1.46 -18.02 -7.98
CA ASN A 244 -1.67 -16.76 -7.27
C ASN A 244 -2.62 -15.78 -7.98
N ASN A 245 -3.30 -16.22 -9.05
CA ASN A 245 -4.20 -15.38 -9.81
C ASN A 245 -5.63 -15.46 -9.27
N VAL A 246 -6.29 -14.31 -9.21
CA VAL A 246 -7.68 -14.12 -8.80
C VAL A 246 -8.44 -13.42 -9.92
N MET A 247 -9.63 -13.90 -10.24
CA MET A 247 -10.52 -13.27 -11.20
C MET A 247 -11.74 -12.69 -10.49
N ILE A 248 -12.02 -11.40 -10.74
CA ILE A 248 -13.22 -10.71 -10.27
C ILE A 248 -14.14 -10.48 -11.48
N PHE A 249 -15.38 -10.96 -11.38
CA PHE A 249 -16.42 -10.80 -12.40
C PHE A 249 -17.52 -9.87 -11.92
N GLY A 250 -18.16 -9.16 -12.85
CA GLY A 250 -19.33 -8.33 -12.56
C GLY A 250 -19.01 -7.04 -11.81
N TRP A 251 -17.72 -6.70 -11.69
CA TRP A 251 -17.29 -5.46 -11.04
C TRP A 251 -17.31 -4.31 -12.04
N ASN A 252 -18.42 -3.58 -12.05
CA ASN A 252 -18.62 -2.43 -12.92
C ASN A 252 -18.08 -1.16 -12.27
N VAL A 253 -16.86 -0.78 -12.66
CA VAL A 253 -16.20 0.45 -12.20
C VAL A 253 -16.04 1.40 -13.35
N GLU A 254 -16.42 2.65 -13.14
CA GLU A 254 -16.20 3.74 -14.09
C GLU A 254 -14.71 4.07 -14.22
N GLY A 255 -14.27 4.22 -15.47
CA GLY A 255 -12.89 4.50 -15.83
C GLY A 255 -11.94 3.31 -15.76
N LYS A 256 -10.64 3.64 -15.77
CA LYS A 256 -9.55 2.66 -15.71
C LYS A 256 -9.53 1.97 -14.35
N ILE A 257 -9.30 0.66 -14.36
CA ILE A 257 -9.12 -0.14 -13.15
C ILE A 257 -7.64 -0.15 -12.84
N ASP A 258 -7.29 0.55 -11.77
CA ASP A 258 -5.94 0.64 -11.26
C ASP A 258 -5.81 -0.14 -9.94
N LYS A 259 -4.57 -0.43 -9.53
CA LYS A 259 -4.28 -1.22 -8.32
C LYS A 259 -4.97 -0.67 -7.07
N GLU A 260 -4.99 0.65 -6.91
CA GLU A 260 -5.60 1.31 -5.76
C GLU A 260 -7.10 1.03 -5.63
N LYS A 261 -7.84 1.02 -6.74
CA LYS A 261 -9.27 0.70 -6.74
C LYS A 261 -9.51 -0.75 -6.33
N VAL A 262 -8.67 -1.67 -6.81
CA VAL A 262 -8.74 -3.10 -6.46
C VAL A 262 -8.45 -3.31 -4.98
N THR A 263 -7.41 -2.64 -4.48
CA THR A 263 -7.03 -2.58 -3.07
C THR A 263 -8.17 -2.09 -2.20
N GLN A 264 -8.79 -0.97 -2.58
CA GLN A 264 -9.93 -0.41 -1.85
C GLN A 264 -11.11 -1.38 -1.84
N PHE A 265 -11.42 -1.99 -2.99
CA PHE A 265 -12.48 -3.00 -3.10
C PHE A 265 -12.22 -4.21 -2.18
N ILE A 266 -11.01 -4.78 -2.18
CA ILE A 266 -10.67 -5.91 -1.31
C ILE A 266 -10.77 -5.50 0.17
N LYS A 267 -10.30 -4.31 0.52
CA LYS A 267 -10.36 -3.80 1.89
C LYS A 267 -11.79 -3.53 2.35
N SER A 268 -12.64 -2.92 1.53
CA SER A 268 -14.00 -2.55 1.92
C SER A 268 -15.00 -3.70 1.83
N GLU A 269 -14.88 -4.55 0.82
CA GLU A 269 -15.89 -5.57 0.53
C GLU A 269 -15.55 -6.95 1.11
N ILE A 270 -14.26 -7.25 1.25
CA ILE A 270 -13.75 -8.55 1.72
C ILE A 270 -13.17 -8.43 3.14
N GLU A 271 -12.80 -7.20 3.56
CA GLU A 271 -12.22 -6.87 4.86
C GLU A 271 -10.88 -7.58 5.12
N VAL A 272 -10.03 -7.66 4.09
CA VAL A 272 -8.68 -8.23 4.18
C VAL A 272 -7.66 -7.11 3.99
N GLU A 273 -7.18 -6.51 5.08
CA GLU A 273 -6.21 -5.42 5.01
C GLU A 273 -4.85 -5.87 4.50
N SER A 274 -4.42 -7.09 4.86
CA SER A 274 -3.09 -7.60 4.54
C SER A 274 -2.89 -8.02 3.09
N ALA A 275 -3.94 -8.05 2.27
CA ALA A 275 -3.84 -8.44 0.86
C ALA A 275 -3.52 -7.27 -0.09
N VAL A 276 -3.53 -6.04 0.44
CA VAL A 276 -3.39 -4.80 -0.32
C VAL A 276 -1.99 -4.63 -0.93
N ASP A 277 -0.95 -4.94 -0.17
CA ASP A 277 0.45 -4.73 -0.59
C ASP A 277 0.98 -5.85 -1.52
N ASP A 278 0.23 -6.95 -1.61
CA ASP A 278 0.61 -8.15 -2.36
C ASP A 278 0.10 -8.18 -3.80
N ILE A 279 -0.59 -7.13 -4.27
CA ILE A 279 -1.06 -7.04 -5.65
C ILE A 279 0.10 -6.68 -6.58
N GLU A 280 0.54 -7.65 -7.37
CA GLU A 280 1.63 -7.48 -8.33
C GLU A 280 1.14 -6.84 -9.63
N GLU A 281 0.01 -7.33 -10.15
CA GLU A 281 -0.50 -6.92 -11.46
C GLU A 281 -2.02 -6.94 -11.48
N VAL A 282 -2.60 -5.97 -12.18
CA VAL A 282 -4.04 -5.89 -12.44
C VAL A 282 -4.24 -5.68 -13.92
N ARG A 283 -5.09 -6.51 -14.52
CA ARG A 283 -5.55 -6.38 -15.90
C ARG A 283 -7.07 -6.41 -15.91
N SER A 284 -7.68 -5.69 -16.84
CA SER A 284 -9.13 -5.77 -17.04
C SER A 284 -9.45 -6.08 -18.50
N ARG A 285 -10.52 -6.84 -18.73
CA ARG A 285 -10.97 -7.22 -20.06
C ARG A 285 -12.50 -7.20 -20.11
N GLY A 286 -13.05 -6.75 -21.24
CA GLY A 286 -14.48 -6.64 -21.47
C GLY A 286 -15.07 -5.33 -20.95
N GLU A 287 -16.36 -5.13 -21.21
CA GLU A 287 -17.11 -3.91 -20.90
C GLU A 287 -18.43 -4.22 -20.19
N GLY A 288 -18.92 -3.24 -19.42
CA GLY A 288 -20.17 -3.32 -18.68
C GLY A 288 -20.25 -4.50 -17.70
N GLU A 289 -21.37 -5.23 -17.71
CA GLU A 289 -21.61 -6.36 -16.82
C GLU A 289 -20.70 -7.58 -17.12
N LYS A 290 -20.07 -7.62 -18.30
CA LYS A 290 -19.13 -8.69 -18.69
C LYS A 290 -17.67 -8.33 -18.37
N LYS A 291 -17.42 -7.23 -17.65
CA LYS A 291 -16.08 -6.82 -17.24
C LYS A 291 -15.49 -7.85 -16.29
N MET A 292 -14.31 -8.33 -16.64
CA MET A 292 -13.50 -9.25 -15.85
C MET A 292 -12.21 -8.54 -15.45
N VAL A 293 -11.88 -8.60 -14.16
CA VAL A 293 -10.62 -8.10 -13.62
C VAL A 293 -9.77 -9.29 -13.23
N TRP A 294 -8.59 -9.37 -13.80
CA TRP A 294 -7.58 -10.36 -13.49
C TRP A 294 -6.53 -9.73 -12.58
N ILE A 295 -6.24 -10.39 -11.46
CA ILE A 295 -5.33 -9.91 -10.43
C ILE A 295 -4.29 -10.98 -10.18
N ARG A 296 -3.01 -10.62 -10.26
CA ARG A 296 -1.89 -11.47 -9.87
C ARG A 296 -1.40 -11.05 -8.49
N MET A 297 -1.39 -11.99 -7.55
CA MET A 297 -0.88 -11.76 -6.20
C MET A 297 0.55 -12.31 -6.05
N LYS A 298 1.34 -11.70 -5.17
CA LYS A 298 2.66 -12.19 -4.80
C LYS A 298 2.58 -13.41 -3.90
N ASN A 299 1.69 -13.38 -2.91
CA ASN A 299 1.57 -14.42 -1.89
C ASN A 299 0.29 -15.26 -2.04
N TRP A 300 0.45 -16.59 -2.08
CA TRP A 300 -0.65 -17.55 -2.09
C TRP A 300 -1.53 -17.49 -0.83
N GLU A 301 -0.94 -17.23 0.34
CA GLU A 301 -1.68 -17.18 1.60
C GLU A 301 -2.68 -16.03 1.61
N LYS A 302 -2.30 -14.87 1.08
CA LYS A 302 -3.20 -13.72 0.93
C LYS A 302 -4.30 -13.97 -0.09
N LYS A 303 -3.98 -14.67 -1.20
CA LYS A 303 -5.03 -15.17 -2.10
C LYS A 303 -6.01 -16.08 -1.35
N LYS A 304 -5.51 -16.99 -0.50
CA LYS A 304 -6.35 -17.92 0.26
C LYS A 304 -7.30 -17.17 1.21
N GLU A 305 -6.81 -16.16 1.93
CA GLU A 305 -7.63 -15.28 2.77
C GLU A 305 -8.76 -14.59 1.98
N ILE A 306 -8.46 -14.05 0.79
CA ILE A 306 -9.48 -13.48 -0.11
C ILE A 306 -10.51 -14.54 -0.50
N MET A 307 -10.06 -15.74 -0.87
CA MET A 307 -10.93 -16.82 -1.33
C MET A 307 -11.81 -17.41 -0.22
N GLU A 308 -11.36 -17.38 1.03
CA GLU A 308 -12.14 -17.77 2.21
C GLU A 308 -13.20 -16.72 2.55
N ASN A 309 -12.85 -15.44 2.45
CA ASN A 309 -13.75 -14.32 2.77
C ASN A 309 -14.68 -13.90 1.62
N LYS A 310 -14.55 -14.47 0.41
CA LYS A 310 -15.40 -14.14 -0.75
C LYS A 310 -16.90 -14.36 -0.51
N SER A 311 -17.27 -15.17 0.50
CA SER A 311 -18.66 -15.38 0.91
C SER A 311 -19.34 -14.09 1.36
N LYS A 312 -18.59 -13.08 1.81
CA LYS A 312 -19.10 -11.73 2.13
C LYS A 312 -19.69 -11.00 0.92
N LEU A 313 -19.32 -11.40 -0.29
CA LEU A 313 -19.88 -10.87 -1.54
C LEU A 313 -21.22 -11.52 -1.91
N LYS A 314 -21.73 -12.48 -1.12
CA LYS A 314 -23.00 -13.16 -1.39
C LYS A 314 -24.15 -12.14 -1.41
N GLY A 315 -24.93 -12.15 -2.48
CA GLY A 315 -26.03 -11.21 -2.71
C GLY A 315 -25.64 -9.98 -3.54
N LYS A 316 -24.35 -9.75 -3.79
CA LYS A 316 -23.87 -8.72 -4.71
C LYS A 316 -23.74 -9.31 -6.12
N LYS A 317 -23.73 -8.45 -7.15
CA LYS A 317 -23.49 -8.83 -8.56
C LYS A 317 -22.00 -9.10 -8.87
N VAL A 318 -21.14 -9.12 -7.85
CA VAL A 318 -19.69 -9.28 -7.99
C VAL A 318 -19.28 -10.66 -7.50
N PHE A 319 -18.46 -11.35 -8.29
CA PHE A 319 -18.02 -12.71 -8.01
C PHE A 319 -16.51 -12.83 -8.06
N ILE A 320 -15.94 -13.63 -7.17
CA ILE A 320 -14.51 -13.92 -7.13
C ILE A 320 -14.27 -15.41 -7.37
N GLU A 321 -13.44 -15.71 -8.36
CA GLU A 321 -13.06 -17.07 -8.73
C GLU A 321 -11.54 -17.23 -8.89
N ASN A 322 -11.09 -18.49 -8.84
CA ASN A 322 -9.73 -18.86 -9.21
C ASN A 322 -9.54 -18.78 -10.72
N ASP A 323 -8.36 -18.31 -11.17
CA ASP A 323 -7.92 -18.42 -12.57
C ASP A 323 -7.60 -19.87 -12.92
N ARG A 324 -8.60 -20.58 -13.42
CA ARG A 324 -8.51 -22.01 -13.75
C ARG A 324 -7.83 -22.24 -15.10
N THR A 325 -7.14 -23.37 -15.22
CA THR A 325 -6.61 -23.79 -16.52
C THR A 325 -7.70 -24.08 -17.53
N LYS A 326 -7.35 -24.11 -18.82
CA LYS A 326 -8.32 -24.44 -19.88
C LYS A 326 -8.94 -25.81 -19.63
N LYS A 327 -8.11 -26.79 -19.27
CA LYS A 327 -8.53 -28.16 -18.93
C LYS A 327 -9.46 -28.18 -17.71
N GLU A 328 -9.10 -27.51 -16.62
CA GLU A 328 -9.96 -27.41 -15.43
C GLU A 328 -11.31 -26.72 -15.74
N ARG A 329 -11.32 -25.73 -16.65
CA ARG A 329 -12.56 -25.08 -17.11
C ARG A 329 -13.42 -26.05 -17.91
N GLU A 330 -12.84 -26.86 -18.78
CA GLU A 330 -13.55 -27.89 -19.55
C GLU A 330 -14.11 -28.98 -18.63
N GLU A 331 -13.31 -29.47 -17.70
CA GLU A 331 -13.74 -30.43 -16.67
C GLU A 331 -14.88 -29.87 -15.83
N GLN A 332 -14.79 -28.61 -15.37
CA GLN A 332 -15.87 -28.00 -14.62
C GLN A 332 -17.14 -27.78 -15.46
N LYS A 333 -17.01 -27.41 -16.75
CA LYS A 333 -18.15 -27.31 -17.66
C LYS A 333 -18.85 -28.65 -17.82
N GLU A 334 -18.08 -29.73 -17.95
CA GLU A 334 -18.62 -31.08 -18.07
C GLU A 334 -19.31 -31.53 -16.77
N LEU A 335 -18.67 -31.29 -15.62
CA LEU A 335 -19.28 -31.53 -14.31
C LEU A 335 -20.60 -30.75 -14.13
N ASN A 336 -20.64 -29.49 -14.57
CA ASN A 336 -21.86 -28.68 -14.55
C ASN A 336 -22.95 -29.26 -15.47
N ARG A 337 -22.58 -29.76 -16.66
CA ARG A 337 -23.51 -30.43 -17.58
C ARG A 337 -24.10 -31.69 -16.94
N ARG A 338 -23.25 -32.55 -16.37
CA ARG A 338 -23.65 -33.78 -15.68
C ARG A 338 -24.53 -33.49 -14.46
N ALA A 339 -24.20 -32.46 -13.69
CA ALA A 339 -25.02 -32.02 -12.55
C ALA A 339 -26.44 -31.64 -12.97
N ARG A 340 -26.59 -30.96 -14.11
CA ARG A 340 -27.91 -30.59 -14.65
C ARG A 340 -28.70 -31.82 -15.08
N TRP A 341 -28.06 -32.77 -15.74
CA TRP A 341 -28.69 -34.04 -16.12
C TRP A 341 -29.11 -34.86 -14.92
N ALA A 342 -28.25 -35.03 -13.92
CA ALA A 342 -28.60 -35.74 -12.68
C ALA A 342 -29.81 -35.11 -11.97
N LYS A 343 -29.87 -33.76 -11.93
CA LYS A 343 -31.05 -33.05 -11.39
C LYS A 343 -32.31 -33.29 -12.24
N ALA A 344 -32.18 -33.29 -13.56
CA ALA A 344 -33.31 -33.55 -14.47
C ALA A 344 -33.81 -35.01 -14.36
N GLU A 345 -32.92 -35.94 -14.06
CA GLU A 345 -33.23 -37.36 -13.79
C GLU A 345 -33.78 -37.61 -12.38
N GLY A 346 -33.89 -36.58 -11.54
CA GLY A 346 -34.54 -36.66 -10.24
C GLY A 346 -33.61 -36.96 -9.05
N ALA A 347 -32.28 -36.81 -9.21
CA ALA A 347 -31.35 -36.93 -8.09
C ALA A 347 -31.71 -35.95 -6.96
N LYS A 348 -31.80 -36.47 -5.73
CA LYS A 348 -32.29 -35.71 -4.57
C LYS A 348 -31.27 -34.68 -4.11
N GLU A 349 -29.98 -35.05 -4.13
CA GLU A 349 -28.90 -34.17 -3.74
C GLU A 349 -27.82 -34.09 -4.81
N VAL A 350 -27.64 -32.89 -5.38
CA VAL A 350 -26.56 -32.61 -6.33
C VAL A 350 -25.76 -31.40 -5.87
N LYS A 351 -24.49 -31.61 -5.49
CA LYS A 351 -23.57 -30.54 -5.07
C LYS A 351 -22.33 -30.56 -5.96
N LEU A 352 -21.89 -29.38 -6.40
CA LEU A 352 -20.68 -29.23 -7.21
C LEU A 352 -19.53 -28.78 -6.32
N GLY A 353 -18.44 -29.55 -6.34
CA GLY A 353 -17.16 -29.16 -5.79
C GLY A 353 -16.15 -28.85 -6.89
N PHE A 354 -14.95 -28.43 -6.49
CA PHE A 354 -13.84 -28.28 -7.42
C PHE A 354 -13.39 -29.65 -7.94
N GLY A 355 -13.59 -29.92 -9.23
CA GLY A 355 -13.20 -31.19 -9.87
C GLY A 355 -14.03 -32.42 -9.46
N ARG A 356 -15.11 -32.24 -8.68
CA ARG A 356 -15.93 -33.34 -8.16
C ARG A 356 -17.41 -32.99 -8.10
N LEU A 357 -18.26 -34.01 -8.24
CA LEU A 357 -19.71 -33.92 -8.23
C LEU A 357 -20.28 -34.85 -7.15
N TRP A 358 -21.06 -34.33 -6.22
CA TRP A 358 -21.83 -35.12 -5.26
C TRP A 358 -23.18 -35.46 -5.89
N VAL A 359 -23.51 -36.74 -5.97
CA VAL A 359 -24.83 -37.21 -6.42
C VAL A 359 -25.30 -38.30 -5.47
N ASP A 360 -26.47 -38.11 -4.86
CA ASP A 360 -27.17 -39.11 -4.04
C ASP A 360 -26.31 -39.81 -2.97
N GLY A 361 -25.47 -39.03 -2.28
CA GLY A 361 -24.66 -39.53 -1.16
C GLY A 361 -23.20 -39.84 -1.48
N GLU A 362 -22.78 -39.70 -2.74
CA GLU A 362 -21.41 -40.04 -3.16
C GLU A 362 -20.70 -38.92 -3.92
N TRP A 363 -19.43 -38.67 -3.59
CA TRP A 363 -18.54 -37.85 -4.42
C TRP A 363 -18.03 -38.69 -5.60
N LYS A 364 -18.21 -38.14 -6.80
CA LYS A 364 -17.66 -38.64 -8.06
C LYS A 364 -16.67 -37.63 -8.62
N VAL A 365 -15.49 -38.12 -9.05
CA VAL A 365 -14.44 -37.30 -9.68
C VAL A 365 -14.50 -37.52 -11.19
N TRP A 366 -14.28 -36.47 -11.97
CA TRP A 366 -14.18 -36.59 -13.41
C TRP A 366 -12.81 -37.16 -13.80
N ASP A 367 -12.80 -38.35 -14.43
CA ASP A 367 -11.59 -38.91 -15.03
C ASP A 367 -11.46 -38.38 -16.46
N SER A 368 -10.54 -37.45 -16.66
CA SER A 368 -10.31 -36.84 -17.97
C SER A 368 -9.74 -37.79 -19.02
N LYS A 369 -9.05 -38.87 -18.62
CA LYS A 369 -8.52 -39.89 -19.54
C LYS A 369 -9.67 -40.75 -20.07
N ARG A 370 -10.59 -41.15 -19.18
CA ARG A 370 -11.70 -42.07 -19.51
C ARG A 370 -13.02 -41.36 -19.87
N LYS A 371 -13.13 -40.05 -19.61
CA LYS A 371 -14.36 -39.23 -19.77
C LYS A 371 -15.57 -39.80 -19.02
N ILE A 372 -15.32 -40.38 -17.85
CA ILE A 372 -16.35 -40.97 -16.98
C ILE A 372 -16.22 -40.39 -15.56
N LEU A 373 -17.34 -40.42 -14.84
CA LEU A 373 -17.37 -40.13 -13.41
C LEU A 373 -16.95 -41.39 -12.64
N VAL A 374 -15.86 -41.31 -11.90
CA VAL A 374 -15.37 -42.40 -11.06
C VAL A 374 -15.76 -42.12 -9.62
N GLY A 375 -16.40 -43.09 -8.96
CA GLY A 375 -16.73 -42.99 -7.54
C GLY A 375 -15.46 -42.91 -6.70
N THR A 376 -15.40 -41.94 -5.79
CA THR A 376 -14.33 -41.89 -4.79
C THR A 376 -14.76 -42.70 -3.58
N THR A 377 -14.22 -43.92 -3.42
CA THR A 377 -14.47 -44.80 -2.26
C THR A 377 -13.85 -44.29 -0.94
N GLY A 378 -13.20 -43.12 -0.95
CA GLY A 378 -12.61 -42.50 0.23
C GLY A 378 -13.58 -41.57 0.96
N GLY A 379 -14.70 -42.12 1.45
CA GLY A 379 -15.56 -41.43 2.41
C GLY A 379 -14.79 -41.25 3.72
N ARG A 380 -14.40 -40.01 4.04
CA ARG A 380 -13.95 -39.63 5.39
C ARG A 380 -15.15 -39.87 6.30
N GLU A 381 -15.10 -40.88 7.17
CA GLU A 381 -16.09 -41.07 8.24
C GLU A 381 -16.23 -39.73 8.97
N SER A 382 -17.38 -39.10 8.80
CA SER A 382 -17.79 -37.97 9.61
C SER A 382 -17.81 -38.46 11.05
N LYS A 383 -16.86 -38.03 11.88
CA LYS A 383 -17.03 -38.15 13.33
C LYS A 383 -18.22 -37.26 13.69
N GLU A 384 -19.35 -37.90 13.97
CA GLU A 384 -20.49 -37.31 14.68
C GLU A 384 -20.08 -36.81 16.07
#